data_AF-A0A259N680-F1
#
_entry.id   AF-A0A259N680-F1
#
_cell.length_a   1.000
_cell.length_b   1.000
_cell.length_c   1.000
_cell.angle_alpha   90.00
_cell.angle_beta   90.00
_cell.angle_gamma   90.00
#
_symmetry.space_group_name_H-M   'P 1'
#
loop_
_entity.id
_entity.type
_entity.pdbx_description
1 polymer ?
#
loop_
_entity_poly.entity_id
_entity_poly.type
_entity_poly.pdbx_seq_one_letter_code
_entity_poly.pdbx_strand_id
1 'polypeptide(L)'
;SWSENQSALSSLPIPGDWLTSNKLNFTVQAKLLDISFTGINQSTPSVSNLSGNLSGDQKQGSFTLNSKNLGFELNDFLSSPNIELESAKGDLSWSKEKAGWLINAKNMALSNSEIDTSFNLSYLIGGPKQADQMSLDMEFARAKLNTAYRYLPVSMDKDSRQYLSKAFG
;
A
#
# COMPACT_ATOMS: atom_id res chain seq x y z
N SER A 1 -24.59 50.27 20.93
CA SER A 1 -23.20 50.61 20.62
C SER A 1 -22.31 49.70 21.46
N TRP A 2 -21.74 48.66 20.85
CA TRP A 2 -20.82 47.72 21.49
C TRP A 2 -19.44 48.03 20.94
N SER A 3 -18.44 48.26 21.80
CA SER A 3 -17.05 48.48 21.37
C SER A 3 -16.20 47.28 21.77
N GLU A 4 -15.65 46.57 20.78
CA GLU A 4 -14.58 45.60 21.02
C GLU A 4 -13.29 46.33 21.36
N ASN A 5 -12.70 45.97 22.51
CA ASN A 5 -11.37 46.41 22.87
C ASN A 5 -10.37 45.54 22.07
N GLN A 6 -9.59 46.17 21.20
CA GLN A 6 -8.51 45.49 20.49
C GLN A 6 -7.54 44.86 21.50
N SER A 7 -7.36 43.55 21.39
CA SER A 7 -6.45 42.80 22.27
C SER A 7 -5.04 43.36 22.20
N ALA A 8 -4.42 43.57 23.37
CA ALA A 8 -3.02 43.99 23.54
C ALA A 8 -1.99 43.02 22.97
N LEU A 9 -2.43 41.89 22.42
CA LEU A 9 -1.59 40.90 21.71
C LEU A 9 -1.28 41.31 20.26
N SER A 10 -1.98 42.32 19.72
CA SER A 10 -1.82 42.80 18.34
C SER A 10 -0.55 43.65 18.13
N SER A 11 0.11 44.05 19.22
CA SER A 11 1.27 44.96 19.21
C SER A 11 2.60 44.26 19.48
N LEU A 12 2.63 42.93 19.60
CA LEU A 12 3.88 42.19 19.74
C LEU A 12 4.57 42.11 18.36
N PRO A 13 5.77 42.70 18.19
CA PRO A 13 6.54 42.55 16.96
C PRO A 13 7.06 41.12 16.91
N ILE A 14 6.30 40.24 16.29
CA ILE A 14 6.71 38.87 16.05
C ILE A 14 7.67 38.90 14.84
N PRO A 15 8.97 38.58 15.00
CA PRO A 15 9.90 38.52 13.88
C PRO A 15 9.39 37.49 12.86
N GLY A 16 9.14 37.89 11.62
CA GLY A 16 8.40 37.12 10.60
C GLY A 16 8.99 35.76 10.19
N ASP A 17 10.15 35.37 10.73
CA ASP A 17 10.90 34.17 10.30
C ASP A 17 10.87 32.98 11.28
N TRP A 18 10.27 33.11 12.46
CA TRP A 18 10.15 31.98 13.41
C TRP A 18 9.10 30.92 13.00
N LEU A 19 8.16 31.29 12.12
CA LEU A 19 7.11 30.40 11.59
C LEU A 19 7.39 29.95 10.14
N THR A 20 8.52 30.32 9.55
CA THR A 20 8.87 29.85 8.21
C THR A 20 9.26 28.37 8.26
N SER A 21 8.27 27.51 8.01
CA SER A 21 8.43 26.13 7.54
C SER A 21 9.42 25.26 8.32
N ASN A 22 9.19 25.06 9.61
CA ASN A 22 9.69 23.84 10.23
C ASN A 22 8.95 22.67 9.58
N LYS A 23 9.59 22.01 8.61
CA LYS A 23 9.13 20.70 8.13
C LYS A 23 9.11 19.79 9.35
N LEU A 24 7.90 19.45 9.82
CA LEU A 24 7.72 18.57 10.95
C LEU A 24 8.32 17.20 10.60
N ASN A 25 9.46 16.91 11.20
CA ASN A 25 10.02 15.57 11.18
C ASN A 25 9.24 14.71 12.17
N PHE A 26 8.79 13.56 11.72
CA PHE A 26 8.06 12.54 12.45
C PHE A 26 8.74 11.17 12.29
N THR A 27 8.53 10.30 13.25
CA THR A 27 8.85 8.88 13.14
C THR A 27 7.66 8.10 13.66
N VAL A 28 7.33 7.02 12.97
CA VAL A 28 6.27 6.09 13.35
C VAL A 28 6.91 4.73 13.56
N GLN A 29 6.53 4.06 14.65
CA GLN A 29 6.80 2.66 14.91
C GLN A 29 5.54 2.05 15.50
N ALA A 30 5.04 0.96 14.92
CA ALA A 30 3.83 0.30 15.37
C ALA A 30 3.94 -1.20 15.19
N LYS A 31 3.42 -1.94 16.17
CA LYS A 31 3.17 -3.38 16.06
C LYS A 31 1.67 -3.57 15.89
N LEU A 32 1.28 -4.15 14.76
CA LEU A 32 -0.10 -4.42 14.39
C LEU A 32 -0.42 -5.86 14.77
N LEU A 33 -1.52 -6.03 15.49
CA LEU A 33 -2.04 -7.33 15.95
C LEU A 33 -3.50 -7.42 15.53
N ASP A 34 -3.74 -8.14 14.44
CA ASP A 34 -5.04 -8.45 13.86
C ASP A 34 -5.92 -7.20 13.63
N ILE A 35 -5.28 -6.14 13.14
CA ILE A 35 -5.95 -4.87 12.87
C ILE A 35 -6.87 -5.04 11.66
N SER A 36 -8.10 -4.56 11.81
CA SER A 36 -9.10 -4.55 10.75
C SER A 36 -9.63 -3.13 10.55
N PHE A 37 -9.84 -2.74 9.29
CA PHE A 37 -10.46 -1.47 8.95
C PHE A 37 -11.33 -1.64 7.71
N THR A 38 -12.43 -0.89 7.68
CA THR A 38 -13.36 -0.87 6.56
C THR A 38 -13.14 0.38 5.73
N GLY A 39 -13.08 0.23 4.41
CA GLY A 39 -13.02 1.37 3.49
C GLY A 39 -14.22 2.29 3.67
N ILE A 40 -13.98 3.60 3.68
CA ILE A 40 -15.05 4.61 3.79
C ILE A 40 -15.72 4.92 2.43
N ASN A 41 -15.15 4.43 1.34
CA ASN A 41 -15.65 4.56 -0.03
C ASN A 41 -15.10 3.43 -0.90
N GLN A 42 -15.54 3.34 -2.17
CA GLN A 42 -15.15 2.27 -3.09
C GLN A 42 -13.65 2.27 -3.46
N SER A 43 -12.97 3.40 -3.37
CA SER A 43 -11.53 3.53 -3.69
C SER A 43 -10.62 3.21 -2.50
N THR A 44 -11.17 3.16 -1.29
CA THR A 44 -10.42 2.78 -0.08
C THR A 44 -10.63 1.30 0.17
N PRO A 45 -9.55 0.50 0.23
CA PRO A 45 -9.69 -0.93 0.48
C PRO A 45 -10.20 -1.19 1.91
N SER A 46 -10.90 -2.31 2.11
CA SER A 46 -11.09 -2.87 3.46
C SER A 46 -10.04 -3.95 3.70
N VAL A 47 -9.56 -4.06 4.94
CA VAL A 47 -8.60 -5.08 5.36
C VAL A 47 -9.06 -5.70 6.67
N SER A 48 -8.91 -7.01 6.80
CA SER A 48 -9.13 -7.73 8.05
C SER A 48 -7.91 -8.52 8.47
N ASN A 49 -7.68 -8.64 9.78
CA ASN A 49 -6.64 -9.49 10.38
C ASN A 49 -5.22 -9.15 9.91
N LEU A 50 -4.92 -7.85 9.74
CA LEU A 50 -3.58 -7.39 9.40
C LEU A 50 -2.66 -7.42 10.63
N SER A 51 -1.60 -8.21 10.54
CA SER A 51 -0.59 -8.36 11.57
C SER A 51 0.81 -8.11 11.00
N GLY A 52 1.65 -7.41 11.76
CA GLY A 52 2.97 -7.03 11.29
C GLY A 52 3.64 -5.93 12.11
N ASN A 53 4.80 -5.47 11.64
CA ASN A 53 5.50 -4.33 12.23
C ASN A 53 5.68 -3.25 11.18
N LEU A 54 5.27 -2.04 11.51
CA LEU A 54 5.38 -0.84 10.70
C LEU A 54 6.43 0.09 11.30
N SER A 55 7.33 0.62 10.48
CA SER A 55 8.21 1.72 10.86
C SER A 55 8.43 2.68 9.70
N GLY A 56 8.58 3.97 9.98
CA GLY A 56 8.90 4.93 8.91
C GLY A 56 8.94 6.39 9.36
N ASP A 57 9.21 7.24 8.39
CA ASP A 57 9.27 8.70 8.48
C ASP A 57 8.68 9.36 7.22
N GLN A 58 9.01 10.63 6.94
CA GLN A 58 8.48 11.41 5.81
C GLN A 58 8.93 10.86 4.45
N LYS A 59 10.04 10.12 4.41
CA LYS A 59 10.76 9.77 3.18
C LYS A 59 10.81 8.27 2.96
N GLN A 60 10.69 7.47 4.01
CA GLN A 60 10.81 6.02 3.89
C GLN A 60 10.02 5.28 4.96
N GLY A 61 9.81 4.00 4.72
CA GLY A 61 9.28 3.10 5.72
C GLY A 61 9.35 1.66 5.29
N SER A 62 8.98 0.79 6.21
CA SER A 62 8.94 -0.64 6.04
C SER A 62 7.78 -1.23 6.80
N PHE A 63 7.24 -2.32 6.25
CA PHE A 63 6.22 -3.12 6.89
C PHE A 63 6.56 -4.59 6.75
N THR A 64 6.84 -5.27 7.86
CA THR A 64 6.97 -6.73 7.87
C THR A 64 5.58 -7.31 8.07
N LEU A 65 5.08 -7.99 7.05
CA LEU A 65 3.80 -8.68 7.03
C LEU A 65 3.95 -10.08 7.63
N ASN A 66 3.08 -10.41 8.58
CA ASN A 66 2.97 -11.76 9.11
C ASN A 66 1.53 -11.98 9.62
N SER A 67 0.62 -12.16 8.67
CA SER A 67 -0.80 -12.32 8.94
C SER A 67 -1.26 -13.75 8.72
N LYS A 68 -2.30 -14.12 9.48
CA LYS A 68 -3.09 -15.33 9.28
C LYS A 68 -4.54 -14.93 9.02
N ASN A 69 -5.20 -15.61 8.10
CA ASN A 69 -6.58 -15.33 7.69
C ASN A 69 -6.78 -13.85 7.30
N LEU A 70 -5.85 -13.33 6.51
CA LEU A 70 -5.84 -11.95 6.03
C LEU A 70 -6.89 -11.79 4.94
N GLY A 71 -7.81 -10.84 5.14
CA GLY A 71 -8.82 -10.49 4.14
C GLY A 71 -8.54 -9.12 3.53
N PHE A 72 -8.78 -9.02 2.24
CA PHE A 72 -8.81 -7.75 1.51
C PHE A 72 -10.11 -7.64 0.72
N GLU A 73 -10.68 -6.44 0.72
CA GLU A 73 -11.73 -6.04 -0.20
C GLU A 73 -11.20 -4.90 -1.06
N LEU A 74 -10.93 -5.20 -2.33
CA LEU A 74 -10.39 -4.29 -3.34
C LEU A 74 -11.44 -4.04 -4.43
N ASN A 75 -12.41 -3.19 -4.10
CA ASN A 75 -13.45 -2.77 -5.04
C ASN A 75 -12.83 -2.05 -6.26
N ASP A 76 -13.40 -2.29 -7.45
CA ASP A 76 -12.96 -1.74 -8.75
C ASP A 76 -11.54 -2.08 -9.23
N PHE A 77 -10.72 -2.78 -8.43
CA PHE A 77 -9.38 -3.21 -8.84
C PHE A 77 -9.37 -4.65 -9.36
N LEU A 78 -10.16 -5.54 -8.77
CA LEU A 78 -10.17 -6.97 -9.09
C LEU A 78 -11.48 -7.45 -9.68
N SER A 79 -11.39 -8.52 -10.47
CA SER A 79 -12.59 -9.17 -11.04
C SER A 79 -13.46 -9.83 -9.97
N SER A 80 -12.84 -10.23 -8.85
CA SER A 80 -13.52 -10.56 -7.60
C SER A 80 -12.92 -9.68 -6.50
N PRO A 81 -13.73 -8.85 -5.82
CA PRO A 81 -13.21 -7.83 -4.92
C PRO A 81 -12.59 -8.42 -3.65
N ASN A 82 -13.00 -9.64 -3.27
CA ASN A 82 -12.57 -10.26 -2.02
C ASN A 82 -11.39 -11.19 -2.25
N ILE A 83 -10.29 -10.94 -1.53
CA ILE A 83 -9.17 -11.86 -1.40
C ILE A 83 -9.11 -12.33 0.05
N GLU A 84 -9.20 -13.65 0.22
CA GLU A 84 -8.95 -14.29 1.51
C GLU A 84 -7.66 -15.11 1.42
N LEU A 85 -6.71 -14.81 2.31
CA LEU A 85 -5.43 -15.49 2.42
C LEU A 85 -5.35 -16.19 3.78
N GLU A 86 -5.11 -17.50 3.76
CA GLU A 86 -4.86 -18.27 4.99
C GLU A 86 -3.53 -17.83 5.63
N SER A 87 -2.52 -17.55 4.83
CA SER A 87 -1.25 -16.98 5.28
C SER A 87 -0.74 -15.92 4.31
N ALA A 88 -0.21 -14.83 4.87
CA ALA A 88 0.47 -13.80 4.13
C ALA A 88 1.70 -13.35 4.91
N LYS A 89 2.88 -13.46 4.30
CA LYS A 89 4.16 -13.08 4.90
C LYS A 89 5.03 -12.36 3.89
N GLY A 90 5.95 -11.54 4.39
CA GLY A 90 6.97 -10.89 3.57
C GLY A 90 7.31 -9.50 4.08
N ASP A 91 8.17 -8.81 3.35
CA ASP A 91 8.66 -7.49 3.73
C ASP A 91 8.33 -6.46 2.66
N LEU A 92 7.60 -5.42 3.04
CA LEU A 92 7.34 -4.25 2.21
C LEU A 92 8.26 -3.10 2.65
N SER A 93 8.71 -2.31 1.69
CA SER A 93 9.41 -1.05 1.96
C SER A 93 9.08 -0.01 0.91
N TRP A 94 9.12 1.25 1.30
CA TRP A 94 8.99 2.37 0.38
C TRP A 94 10.03 3.44 0.73
N SER A 95 10.50 4.15 -0.30
CA SER A 95 11.45 5.24 -0.13
C SER A 95 11.30 6.28 -1.22
N LYS A 96 11.51 7.55 -0.86
CA LYS A 96 11.49 8.67 -1.79
C LYS A 96 12.88 8.80 -2.43
N GLU A 97 12.96 8.38 -3.68
CA GLU A 97 14.13 8.47 -4.53
C GLU A 97 14.11 9.75 -5.39
N LYS A 98 15.23 10.04 -6.07
CA LYS A 98 15.30 11.17 -7.01
C LYS A 98 14.29 11.04 -8.16
N ALA A 99 14.07 9.80 -8.62
CA ALA A 99 13.18 9.49 -9.74
C ALA A 99 11.70 9.38 -9.34
N GLY A 100 11.39 9.33 -8.04
CA GLY A 100 10.03 9.18 -7.53
C GLY A 100 9.95 8.29 -6.31
N TRP A 101 8.87 7.52 -6.15
CA TRP A 101 8.71 6.62 -5.00
C TRP A 101 9.06 5.20 -5.40
N LEU A 102 10.09 4.63 -4.76
CA LEU A 102 10.45 3.23 -4.93
C LEU A 102 9.74 2.41 -3.86
N ILE A 103 8.93 1.44 -4.29
CA ILE A 103 8.22 0.47 -3.46
C ILE A 103 8.81 -0.91 -3.75
N ASN A 104 9.21 -1.65 -2.71
CA ASN A 104 9.66 -3.02 -2.83
C ASN A 104 8.82 -3.94 -1.96
N ALA A 105 8.48 -5.11 -2.49
CA ALA A 105 7.98 -6.24 -1.72
C ALA A 105 8.96 -7.40 -1.92
N LYS A 106 9.50 -7.95 -0.82
CA LYS A 106 10.49 -9.01 -0.84
C LYS A 106 10.02 -10.22 -0.07
N ASN A 107 10.36 -11.41 -0.57
CA ASN A 107 10.00 -12.68 0.05
C ASN A 107 8.51 -12.76 0.38
N MET A 108 7.67 -12.19 -0.49
CA MET A 108 6.23 -12.28 -0.31
C MET A 108 5.84 -13.73 -0.49
N ALA A 109 5.12 -14.29 0.47
CA ALA A 109 4.61 -15.64 0.45
C ALA A 109 3.14 -15.59 0.86
N LEU A 110 2.26 -15.87 -0.10
CA LEU A 110 0.81 -15.79 0.05
C LEU A 110 0.19 -17.15 -0.26
N SER A 111 -0.73 -17.60 0.59
CA SER A 111 -1.38 -18.89 0.39
C SER A 111 -2.83 -18.91 0.84
N ASN A 112 -3.66 -19.65 0.13
CA ASN A 112 -4.97 -20.15 0.55
C ASN A 112 -5.24 -21.53 -0.08
N SER A 113 -6.45 -22.07 0.11
CA SER A 113 -6.86 -23.36 -0.48
C SER A 113 -6.82 -23.45 -2.02
N GLU A 114 -6.64 -22.32 -2.73
CA GLU A 114 -6.62 -22.23 -4.18
C GLU A 114 -5.24 -21.87 -4.75
N ILE A 115 -4.47 -21.06 -4.03
CA ILE A 115 -3.18 -20.53 -4.48
C ILE A 115 -2.10 -20.67 -3.42
N ASP A 116 -0.88 -20.93 -3.85
CA ASP A 116 0.34 -20.88 -3.05
C ASP A 116 1.41 -20.26 -3.94
N THR A 117 1.79 -19.02 -3.62
CA THR A 117 2.64 -18.20 -4.46
C THR A 117 3.65 -17.43 -3.64
N SER A 118 4.84 -17.26 -4.22
CA SER A 118 5.84 -16.34 -3.72
C SER A 118 6.24 -15.35 -4.79
N PHE A 119 6.55 -14.12 -4.39
CA PHE A 119 7.01 -13.11 -5.34
C PHE A 119 7.94 -12.06 -4.72
N ASN A 120 8.70 -11.42 -5.59
CA ASN A 120 9.42 -10.18 -5.34
C ASN A 120 8.95 -9.12 -6.33
N LEU A 121 8.68 -7.92 -5.83
CA LEU A 121 8.21 -6.78 -6.62
C LEU A 121 9.10 -5.59 -6.34
N SER A 122 9.49 -4.87 -7.40
CA SER A 122 10.03 -3.53 -7.34
C SER A 122 9.19 -2.64 -8.24
N TYR A 123 8.57 -1.60 -7.68
CA TYR A 123 7.75 -0.64 -8.38
C TYR A 123 8.26 0.78 -8.13
N LEU A 124 8.72 1.45 -9.18
CA LEU A 124 9.11 2.85 -9.14
C LEU A 124 7.97 3.69 -9.72
N ILE A 125 7.27 4.41 -8.85
CA ILE A 125 6.30 5.44 -9.25
C ILE A 125 7.10 6.63 -9.75
N GLY A 126 7.00 6.93 -11.04
CA GLY A 126 7.74 8.00 -11.68
C GLY A 126 7.31 9.39 -11.18
N GLY A 127 8.23 10.35 -11.25
CA GLY A 127 7.89 11.76 -11.10
C GLY A 127 6.95 12.28 -12.21
N PRO A 128 6.46 13.52 -12.12
CA PRO A 128 5.60 14.10 -13.15
C PRO A 128 6.22 13.95 -14.55
N LYS A 129 5.44 13.38 -15.50
CA LYS A 129 5.85 13.09 -16.88
C LYS A 129 6.89 11.96 -17.05
N GLN A 130 7.20 11.20 -16.00
CA GLN A 130 7.98 9.97 -16.10
C GLN A 130 7.03 8.77 -16.03
N ALA A 131 7.31 7.74 -16.82
CA ALA A 131 6.56 6.49 -16.74
C ALA A 131 6.96 5.71 -15.48
N ASP A 132 5.99 5.00 -14.90
CA ASP A 132 6.26 4.05 -13.82
C ASP A 132 7.07 2.85 -14.36
N GLN A 133 7.87 2.24 -13.49
CA GLN A 133 8.64 1.05 -13.81
C GLN A 133 8.32 -0.07 -12.83
N MET A 134 8.08 -1.27 -13.36
CA MET A 134 7.75 -2.45 -12.57
C MET A 134 8.66 -3.61 -12.94
N SER A 135 9.21 -4.27 -11.93
CA SER A 135 9.83 -5.59 -12.04
C SER A 135 9.13 -6.53 -11.08
N LEU A 136 8.63 -7.65 -11.61
CA LEU A 136 7.95 -8.68 -10.85
C LEU A 136 8.60 -10.03 -11.17
N ASP A 137 9.04 -10.71 -10.13
CA ASP A 137 9.45 -12.10 -10.16
C ASP A 137 8.49 -12.89 -9.29
N MET A 138 7.81 -13.88 -9.86
CA MET A 138 6.68 -14.55 -9.23
C MET A 138 6.69 -16.04 -9.57
N GLU A 139 6.49 -16.85 -8.54
CA GLU A 139 6.42 -18.29 -8.60
C GLU A 139 5.09 -18.77 -8.01
N PHE A 140 4.50 -19.78 -8.64
CA PHE A 140 3.31 -20.46 -8.15
C PHE A 140 3.67 -21.92 -7.83
N ALA A 141 3.78 -22.24 -6.55
CA ALA A 141 3.91 -23.64 -6.11
C ALA A 141 2.59 -24.40 -6.36
N ARG A 142 1.46 -23.70 -6.23
CA ARG A 142 0.13 -24.21 -6.56
C ARG A 142 -0.75 -23.06 -7.04
N ALA A 143 -1.49 -23.30 -8.12
CA ALA A 143 -2.57 -22.41 -8.53
C ALA A 143 -3.71 -23.22 -9.14
N LYS A 144 -4.93 -23.04 -8.62
CA LYS A 144 -6.14 -23.48 -9.30
C LYS A 144 -6.44 -22.50 -10.43
N LEU A 145 -6.02 -22.89 -11.61
CA LEU A 145 -6.13 -22.18 -12.88
C LEU A 145 -7.54 -21.64 -13.18
N ASN A 146 -8.57 -22.39 -12.80
CA ASN A 146 -9.97 -22.01 -12.95
C ASN A 146 -10.47 -20.92 -11.98
N THR A 147 -9.68 -20.50 -10.99
CA THR A 147 -10.02 -19.40 -10.06
C THR A 147 -8.95 -18.32 -9.99
N ALA A 148 -7.71 -18.63 -10.38
CA ALA A 148 -6.57 -17.71 -10.35
C ALA A 148 -6.80 -16.40 -11.11
N TYR A 149 -7.58 -16.42 -12.20
CA TYR A 149 -7.91 -15.22 -12.98
C TYR A 149 -8.64 -14.13 -12.17
N ARG A 150 -9.30 -14.49 -11.05
CA ARG A 150 -10.05 -13.57 -10.20
C ARG A 150 -9.15 -12.58 -9.46
N TYR A 151 -7.89 -12.95 -9.27
CA TYR A 151 -6.88 -12.15 -8.60
C TYR A 151 -6.12 -11.20 -9.56
N LEU A 152 -6.47 -11.19 -10.85
CA LEU A 152 -5.87 -10.27 -11.82
C LEU A 152 -6.56 -8.89 -11.80
N PRO A 153 -5.80 -7.79 -11.91
CA PRO A 153 -6.37 -6.45 -12.01
C PRO A 153 -7.29 -6.30 -13.24
N VAL A 154 -8.44 -5.65 -13.06
CA VAL A 154 -9.40 -5.40 -14.16
C VAL A 154 -8.89 -4.37 -15.18
N SER A 155 -7.96 -3.50 -14.75
CA SER A 155 -7.28 -2.49 -15.57
C SER A 155 -6.21 -3.07 -16.49
N MET A 156 -5.78 -4.32 -16.27
CA MET A 156 -4.87 -5.00 -17.16
C MET A 156 -5.52 -5.16 -18.54
N ASP A 157 -4.77 -4.92 -19.61
CA ASP A 157 -5.30 -5.05 -20.96
C ASP A 157 -5.78 -6.49 -21.21
N LYS A 158 -6.74 -6.63 -22.13
CA LYS A 158 -7.42 -7.90 -22.36
C LYS A 158 -6.46 -8.98 -22.86
N ASP A 159 -5.43 -8.61 -23.62
CA ASP A 159 -4.48 -9.53 -24.22
C ASP A 159 -3.49 -10.07 -23.18
N SER A 160 -3.03 -9.23 -22.26
CA SER A 160 -2.24 -9.66 -21.09
C SER A 160 -3.02 -10.57 -20.16
N ARG A 161 -4.29 -10.23 -19.88
CA ARG A 161 -5.19 -11.12 -19.10
C ARG A 161 -5.40 -12.45 -19.80
N GLN A 162 -5.57 -12.44 -21.12
CA GLN A 162 -5.78 -13.65 -21.90
C GLN A 162 -4.50 -14.50 -21.97
N TYR A 163 -3.33 -13.89 -22.17
CA TYR A 163 -2.03 -14.57 -22.15
C TYR A 163 -1.80 -15.25 -20.80
N LEU A 164 -1.99 -14.51 -19.70
CA LEU A 164 -1.86 -15.06 -18.36
C LEU A 164 -2.89 -16.17 -18.13
N SER A 165 -4.16 -15.98 -18.49
CA SER A 165 -5.18 -17.04 -18.35
C SER A 165 -4.85 -18.32 -19.13
N LYS A 166 -4.11 -18.22 -20.24
CA LYS A 166 -3.63 -19.36 -21.04
C LYS A 166 -2.34 -19.97 -20.53
N ALA A 167 -1.43 -19.17 -20.00
CA ALA A 167 -0.22 -19.66 -19.32
C ALA A 167 -0.59 -20.39 -18.01
N PHE A 168 -1.70 -19.95 -17.42
CA PHE A 168 -2.39 -20.56 -16.30
C PHE A 168 -3.52 -21.48 -16.76
N GLY A 169 -3.48 -22.14 -17.93
CA GLY A 169 -4.54 -23.05 -18.40
C GLY A 169 -3.95 -24.31 -19.03
#